data_AF-A0A1S7QQN9-F1
#
_entry.id   AF-A0A1S7QQN9-F1
#
_cell.length_a   1.000
_cell.length_b   1.000
_cell.length_c   1.000
_cell.angle_alpha   90.00
_cell.angle_beta   90.00
_cell.angle_gamma   90.00
#
_symmetry.space_group_name_H-M   'P 1'
#
loop_
_entity.id
_entity.type
_entity.pdbx_description
1 polymer ?
#
loop_
_entity_poly.entity_id
_entity_poly.type
_entity_poly.pdbx_seq_one_letter_code
_entity_poly.pdbx_strand_id
1 'polypeptide(L)' 'MLWNLEKLERERIDLIDVITALRHMERQSMADRPAIFEEITAHMGRLSELDAEKQRICPALEAS' A
#
# COMPACT_ATOMS: atom_id res chain seq x y z
N MET A 1 -3.32 -8.04 20.43
CA MET A 1 -3.57 -7.11 19.30
C MET A 1 -2.32 -6.76 18.49
N LEU A 2 -1.09 -6.89 19.05
CA LEU A 2 0.18 -6.63 18.34
C LEU A 2 0.35 -7.39 16.99
N TRP A 3 -0.08 -8.65 16.93
CA TRP A 3 0.01 -9.49 15.72
C TRP A 3 -0.77 -8.92 14.52
N ASN A 4 -1.89 -8.25 14.75
CA ASN A 4 -2.66 -7.60 13.67
C ASN A 4 -1.90 -6.38 13.12
N LEU A 5 -1.15 -5.67 13.97
CA LEU A 5 -0.39 -4.51 13.57
C LEU A 5 0.84 -4.90 12.74
N GLU A 6 1.55 -5.95 13.14
CA GLU A 6 2.68 -6.50 12.37
C GLU A 6 2.24 -6.99 10.99
N LYS A 7 1.08 -7.66 10.91
CA LYS A 7 0.51 -8.10 9.64
C LYS A 7 0.14 -6.92 8.74
N LEU A 8 -0.49 -5.89 9.28
CA LEU A 8 -0.81 -4.67 8.54
C LEU A 8 0.46 -3.93 8.10
N GLU A 9 1.50 -3.85 8.93
CA GLU A 9 2.78 -3.27 8.54
C GLU A 9 3.43 -4.05 7.40
N ARG A 10 3.34 -5.38 7.44
CA ARG A 10 3.87 -6.23 6.37
C ARG A 10 3.14 -6.01 5.05
N GLU A 11 1.80 -6.03 5.07
CA GLU A 11 0.98 -5.76 3.89
C GLU A 11 1.25 -4.36 3.31
N ARG A 12 1.49 -3.37 4.17
CA ARG A 12 1.88 -2.02 3.75
C ARG A 12 3.21 -1.99 3.01
N ILE A 13 4.23 -2.65 3.55
CA ILE A 13 5.56 -2.71 2.94
C ILE A 13 5.49 -3.42 1.59
N ASP A 14 4.80 -4.57 1.54
CA ASP A 14 4.67 -5.35 0.32
C ASP A 14 3.93 -4.53 -0.78
N LEU A 15 2.90 -3.76 -0.43
CA LEU A 15 2.22 -2.85 -1.36
C LEU A 15 3.13 -1.73 -1.87
N ILE A 16 3.99 -1.16 -1.02
CA ILE A 16 4.96 -0.12 -1.43
C ILE A 16 5.95 -0.69 -2.45
N ASP A 17 6.42 -1.92 -2.25
CA ASP A 17 7.34 -2.57 -3.18
C ASP A 17 6.67 -2.82 -4.53
N VAL A 18 5.42 -3.29 -4.55
CA VAL A 18 4.63 -3.48 -5.78
C VAL A 18 4.44 -2.16 -6.54
N ILE A 19 4.02 -1.09 -5.85
CA ILE A 19 3.84 0.24 -6.46
C ILE A 19 5.17 0.74 -7.05
N THR A 20 6.28 0.50 -6.34
CA THR A 20 7.61 0.92 -6.78
C THR A 20 8.05 0.19 -8.05
N ALA A 21 7.80 -1.12 -8.12
CA ALA A 21 8.06 -1.93 -9.31
C ALA A 21 7.21 -1.48 -10.50
N LEU A 22 5.90 -1.29 -10.30
CA LEU A 22 4.99 -0.82 -11.35
C LEU A 22 5.39 0.55 -11.89
N ARG A 23 5.77 1.50 -11.02
CA ARG A 23 6.31 2.82 -11.46
C ARG A 23 7.62 2.72 -12.21
N HIS A 24 8.42 1.68 -11.97
CA HIS A 24 9.64 1.44 -12.74
C HIS A 24 9.29 0.92 -14.14
N MET A 25 8.35 -0.03 -14.22
CA MET A 25 7.83 -0.57 -15.48
C MET A 25 7.12 0.49 -16.33
N GLU A 26 6.30 1.36 -15.72
CA GLU A 26 5.63 2.49 -16.40
C GLU A 26 6.63 3.46 -17.06
N ARG A 27 7.78 3.68 -16.40
CA ARG A 27 8.84 4.55 -16.92
C ARG A 27 9.58 3.92 -18.09
N GLN A 28 9.71 2.59 -18.09
CA GLN A 28 10.44 1.84 -19.12
C GLN A 28 9.55 1.44 -20.32
N SER A 29 8.26 1.21 -20.10
CA SER A 29 7.29 0.84 -21.15
C SER A 29 6.64 2.08 -21.76
N MET A 30 6.57 2.12 -23.09
CA MET A 30 5.83 3.13 -23.87
C MET A 30 4.43 2.66 -24.28
N ALA A 31 4.18 1.34 -24.29
CA ALA A 31 2.96 0.77 -24.88
C ALA A 31 1.81 0.60 -23.86
N ASP A 32 2.11 0.39 -22.57
CA ASP A 32 1.10 -0.02 -21.58
C ASP A 32 0.94 0.99 -20.42
N ARG A 33 1.43 2.22 -20.59
CA ARG A 33 1.37 3.27 -19.56
C ARG A 33 -0.02 3.48 -18.92
N PRO A 34 -1.13 3.59 -19.66
CA PRO A 34 -2.42 3.84 -19.03
C PRO A 34 -2.88 2.66 -18.15
N ALA A 35 -2.63 1.43 -18.56
CA ALA A 35 -2.98 0.24 -17.77
C ALA A 35 -2.14 0.16 -16.49
N ILE A 36 -0.82 0.39 -16.59
CA ILE A 36 0.08 0.40 -15.42
C ILE A 36 -0.28 1.56 -14.47
N PHE A 37 -0.68 2.71 -15.00
CA PHE A 37 -1.12 3.85 -14.20
C PHE A 37 -2.41 3.56 -13.41
N GLU A 38 -3.39 2.89 -14.03
CA GLU A 38 -4.61 2.44 -13.36
C GLU A 38 -4.29 1.46 -12.22
N GLU A 39 -3.38 0.52 -12.46
CA GLU A 39 -2.93 -0.45 -11.46
C GLU A 39 -2.22 0.25 -10.29
N ILE A 40 -1.32 1.19 -10.57
CA ILE A 40 -0.68 2.05 -9.54
C ILE A 40 -1.72 2.81 -8.74
N THR A 41 -2.74 3.38 -9.39
CA THR A 41 -3.80 4.15 -8.74
C THR A 41 -4.63 3.28 -7.81
N ALA A 42 -5.00 2.07 -8.23
CA ALA A 42 -5.69 1.11 -7.38
C ALA A 42 -4.86 0.72 -6.15
N HIS A 43 -3.58 0.43 -6.33
CA HIS A 43 -2.68 0.09 -5.23
C HIS A 43 -2.46 1.25 -4.25
N MET A 44 -2.34 2.48 -4.74
CA MET A 44 -2.26 3.66 -3.87
C MET A 44 -3.55 3.87 -3.07
N GLY A 45 -4.72 3.63 -3.66
CA GLY A 45 -6.00 3.66 -2.95
C GLY A 45 -6.02 2.64 -1.81
N ARG A 46 -5.61 1.40 -2.09
CA ARG A 46 -5.53 0.34 -1.08
C ARG A 46 -4.53 0.67 0.04
N LEU A 47 -3.40 1.26 -0.29
CA LEU A 47 -2.39 1.69 0.68
C LEU A 47 -2.95 2.77 1.63
N SER A 48 -3.72 3.72 1.09
CA SER A 48 -4.38 4.77 1.87
C SER A 48 -5.42 4.21 2.85
N GLU A 49 -6.23 3.25 2.41
CA GLU A 49 -7.17 2.54 3.29
C GLU A 49 -6.45 1.85 4.45
N LEU A 50 -5.35 1.17 4.14
CA LEU A 50 -4.57 0.39 5.08
C LEU A 50 -3.85 1.30 6.10
N ASP A 51 -3.33 2.44 5.66
CA ASP A 51 -2.76 3.47 6.55
C ASP A 51 -3.82 4.08 7.47
N ALA A 52 -5.02 4.35 6.96
CA ALA A 52 -6.14 4.85 7.76
C ALA A 52 -6.64 3.82 8.79
N GLU A 53 -6.63 2.52 8.44
CA GLU A 53 -6.98 1.44 9.36
C GLU A 53 -5.93 1.29 10.47
N LYS A 54 -4.64 1.31 10.13
CA LYS A 54 -3.55 1.33 11.12
C LYS A 54 -3.67 2.53 12.06
N GLN A 55 -3.95 3.72 11.54
CA GLN A 55 -4.12 4.93 12.36
C GLN A 55 -5.33 4.84 13.31
N ARG A 56 -6.38 4.10 12.96
CA ARG A 56 -7.51 3.85 13.86
C ARG A 56 -7.18 2.85 14.97
N ILE A 57 -6.35 1.85 14.67
CA ILE A 57 -6.03 0.77 15.59
C ILE A 57 -4.87 1.14 16.55
N CYS A 58 -3.90 1.95 16.11
CA CYS A 58 -2.75 2.36 16.94
C CYS A 58 -3.14 3.09 18.24
N PRO A 59 -4.02 4.12 18.26
CA PRO A 59 -4.43 4.79 19.49
C PRO A 59 -5.25 3.88 20.41
N ALA A 60 -6.03 2.95 19.85
CA ALA A 60 -6.81 1.98 20.61
C ALA A 60 -5.93 0.96 21.36
N LEU A 61 -4.73 0.72 20.85
CA LEU A 61 -3.69 -0.13 21.46
C LEU A 61 -2.91 0.60 22.57
N GLU A 62 -2.69 1.91 22.46
CA GLU A 62 -2.01 2.71 23.50
C GLU A 62 -2.92 3.08 24.69
N ALA A 63 -4.24 3.01 24.50
CA ALA A 63 -5.25 3.30 25.53
C ALA A 63 -5.66 2.07 26.38
N SER A 64 -5.10 0.88 26.12
CA SER A 64 -5.41 -0.38 26.82
C SER A 64 -4.31 -0.82 27.78
#